data_AF-A0AAQ4CP87-F1
#
_entry.id   AF-A0AAQ4CP87-F1
#
_cell.length_a   1.000
_cell.length_b   1.000
_cell.length_c   1.000
_cell.angle_alpha   90.00
_cell.angle_beta   90.00
_cell.angle_gamma   90.00
#
_symmetry.space_group_name_H-M   'P 1'
#
loop_
_entity.id
_entity.type
_entity.pdbx_description
1 polymer ?
#
loop_
_entity_poly.entity_id
_entity_poly.type
_entity_poly.pdbx_seq_one_letter_code
_entity_poly.pdbx_strand_id
1 'polypeptide(L)'
;MKLDEFIYKIDNFCGYKNNWTIIKDSESSDKYGYYPEKRPIEIYIRNSIINLDKPPGPTSHEVAYWVKKMLSVNKAGHGGTLEP
;
A
#
# COMPACT_ATOMS: atom_id res chain seq x y z
N MET A 1 2.25 12.70 22.79
CA MET A 1 2.61 12.81 21.35
C MET A 1 1.35 12.86 20.48
N LYS A 2 1.39 13.37 19.24
CA LYS A 2 0.27 13.21 18.27
C LYS A 2 0.48 11.93 17.47
N LEU A 3 -0.58 11.18 17.15
CA LEU A 3 -0.49 10.09 16.16
C LEU A 3 -0.03 10.67 14.82
N ASP A 4 0.71 9.85 14.06
CA ASP A 4 1.21 10.22 12.74
C ASP A 4 0.05 10.66 11.83
N GLU A 5 0.25 11.78 11.13
CA GLU A 5 -0.76 12.35 10.23
C GLU A 5 -1.21 11.36 9.15
N PHE A 6 -0.35 10.41 8.77
CA PHE A 6 -0.66 9.36 7.82
C PHE A 6 -1.89 8.54 8.23
N ILE A 7 -2.03 8.20 9.52
CA ILE A 7 -3.16 7.41 10.01
C ILE A 7 -4.48 8.18 9.83
N TYR A 8 -4.50 9.46 10.21
CA TYR A 8 -5.68 10.30 10.03
C TYR A 8 -6.00 10.58 8.56
N LYS A 9 -4.98 10.65 7.69
CA LYS A 9 -5.19 10.74 6.23
C LYS A 9 -5.89 9.50 5.69
N ILE A 10 -5.53 8.30 6.16
CA ILE A 10 -6.21 7.05 5.78
C ILE A 10 -7.66 7.07 6.26
N ASP A 11 -7.91 7.40 7.52
CA ASP A 11 -9.27 7.45 8.07
C ASP A 11 -10.14 8.41 7.25
N ASN A 12 -9.63 9.60 6.96
CA ASN A 12 -10.35 10.57 6.15
C ASN A 12 -10.61 10.08 4.72
N PHE A 13 -9.61 9.46 4.07
CA PHE A 13 -9.76 8.90 2.73
C PHE A 13 -10.84 7.80 2.68
N CYS A 14 -10.86 6.93 3.68
CA CYS A 14 -11.85 5.85 3.79
C CYS A 14 -13.21 6.31 4.35
N GLY A 15 -13.35 7.56 4.76
CA GLY A 15 -14.55 8.08 5.43
C GLY A 15 -14.78 7.48 6.83
N TYR A 16 -13.72 6.97 7.47
CA TYR A 16 -13.77 6.41 8.81
C TYR A 16 -13.73 7.49 9.88
N LYS A 17 -14.46 7.24 10.98
CA LYS A 17 -14.46 8.07 12.20
C LYS A 17 -13.88 7.28 13.36
N ASN A 18 -12.69 6.73 13.15
CA ASN A 18 -12.00 5.93 14.16
C ASN A 18 -11.52 6.81 15.30
N ASN A 19 -11.76 6.38 16.54
CA ASN A 19 -11.24 7.03 17.74
C ASN A 19 -9.95 6.31 18.16
N TRP A 20 -8.81 6.94 17.89
CA TRP A 20 -7.50 6.42 18.31
C TRP A 20 -7.20 6.81 19.75
N THR A 21 -7.00 5.79 20.61
CA THR A 21 -6.60 5.97 22.01
C THR A 21 -5.14 5.59 22.18
N ILE A 22 -4.31 6.51 22.67
CA ILE A 22 -2.91 6.23 22.98
C ILE A 22 -2.84 5.56 24.34
N ILE A 23 -2.55 4.26 24.35
CA ILE A 23 -2.42 3.47 25.59
C ILE A 23 -1.09 3.76 26.29
N LYS A 24 -0.01 3.91 25.50
CA LYS A 24 1.34 4.19 26.00
C LYS A 24 2.07 5.07 24.98
N ASP A 25 2.72 6.12 25.47
CA ASP A 25 3.57 6.97 24.65
C ASP A 25 4.97 6.34 24.48
N SER A 26 5.53 6.46 23.29
CA SER A 26 6.85 5.91 22.95
C SER A 26 7.42 6.59 21.72
N GLU A 27 8.73 6.78 21.71
CA GLU A 27 9.46 7.31 20.55
C GLU A 27 10.11 6.18 19.76
N SER A 28 10.26 6.39 18.45
CA SER A 28 11.03 5.53 17.56
C SER A 28 12.20 6.33 16.97
N SER A 29 13.24 5.63 16.53
CA SER A 29 14.40 6.26 15.89
C SER A 29 14.24 6.31 14.38
N ASP A 30 14.55 7.46 13.78
CA ASP A 30 14.65 7.64 12.32
C ASP A 30 15.76 6.81 11.66
N LYS A 31 16.58 6.12 12.45
CA LYS A 31 17.62 5.20 11.95
C LYS A 31 17.04 3.94 11.29
N TYR A 32 15.79 3.58 11.56
CA TYR A 32 15.19 2.34 11.12
C TYR A 32 13.87 2.57 10.38
N GLY A 33 13.76 1.99 9.19
CA GLY A 33 12.57 2.12 8.35
C GLY A 33 12.47 3.47 7.65
N TYR A 34 11.28 3.76 7.14
CA TYR A 34 10.98 5.00 6.43
C TYR A 34 9.54 5.42 6.73
N TYR A 35 9.33 6.73 6.88
CA TYR A 35 7.99 7.30 6.81
C TYR A 35 7.32 6.91 5.47
N PRO A 36 6.01 6.60 5.45
CA PRO A 36 5.31 6.14 4.26
C PRO A 36 5.57 7.00 3.02
N GLU A 37 5.58 8.33 3.18
CA GLU A 37 5.78 9.33 2.13
C GLU A 37 7.25 9.61 1.77
N LYS A 38 8.21 9.06 2.53
CA LYS A 38 9.66 9.27 2.34
C LYS A 38 10.43 8.00 1.97
N ARG A 39 9.74 6.94 1.54
CA ARG A 39 10.40 5.71 1.10
C ARG A 39 11.25 5.96 -0.16
N PRO A 40 12.42 5.31 -0.30
CA PRO A 40 13.08 5.23 -1.59
C PRO A 40 12.19 4.57 -2.64
N ILE A 41 12.34 4.95 -3.91
CA ILE A 41 11.45 4.46 -4.99
C ILE A 41 11.47 2.94 -5.12
N GLU A 42 12.61 2.30 -4.88
CA GLU A 42 12.76 0.85 -4.92
C GLU A 42 11.95 0.18 -3.80
N ILE A 43 11.87 0.82 -2.63
CA ILE A 43 11.08 0.35 -1.48
C ILE A 43 9.59 0.57 -1.74
N TYR A 44 9.20 1.67 -2.39
CA TYR A 44 7.82 1.89 -2.82
C TYR A 44 7.35 0.77 -3.76
N ILE A 45 8.08 0.54 -4.85
CA ILE A 45 7.70 -0.47 -5.86
C ILE A 45 7.61 -1.87 -5.25
N ARG A 46 8.56 -2.22 -4.36
CA ARG A 46 8.57 -3.55 -3.71
C ARG A 46 7.40 -3.76 -2.74
N ASN A 47 6.86 -2.69 -2.15
CA ASN A 47 5.85 -2.77 -1.09
C ASN A 47 4.57 -1.97 -1.43
N SER A 48 4.27 -1.79 -2.72
CA SER A 48 3.11 -1.02 -3.18
C SER A 48 1.86 -1.87 -3.35
N ILE A 49 0.71 -1.21 -3.25
CA ILE A 49 -0.58 -1.69 -3.75
C ILE A 49 -0.93 -0.83 -4.97
N ILE A 50 -1.38 -1.47 -6.05
CA ILE A 50 -1.82 -0.78 -7.27
C ILE A 50 -3.33 -0.97 -7.38
N ASN A 51 -4.06 0.14 -7.34
CA ASN A 51 -5.48 0.15 -7.68
C ASN A 51 -5.60 0.10 -9.21
N LEU A 52 -5.70 -1.11 -9.74
CA LEU A 52 -5.64 -1.36 -11.18
C LEU A 52 -7.05 -1.50 -11.75
N ASP A 53 -7.34 -0.75 -12.81
CA ASP A 53 -8.53 -0.95 -13.63
C ASP A 53 -8.26 -2.09 -14.63
N LYS A 54 -8.86 -3.26 -14.38
CA LYS A 54 -8.58 -4.47 -15.15
C LYS A 54 -9.32 -4.38 -16.50
N PRO A 55 -8.62 -4.49 -17.65
CA PRO A 55 -9.30 -4.53 -18.93
C PRO A 55 -10.12 -5.81 -19.11
N PRO A 56 -11.19 -5.78 -19.93
CA PRO A 56 -11.90 -6.99 -20.34
C PRO A 56 -11.03 -7.85 -21.27
N GLY A 57 -11.17 -9.17 -21.20
CA GLY A 57 -10.43 -10.15 -22.00
C GLY A 57 -9.43 -11.01 -21.22
N PRO A 58 -8.39 -10.45 -20.58
CA PRO A 58 -7.43 -11.25 -19.84
C PRO A 58 -7.97 -11.68 -18.48
N THR A 59 -7.43 -12.78 -17.96
CA THR A 59 -7.66 -13.21 -16.58
C THR A 59 -6.96 -12.28 -15.58
N SER A 60 -7.42 -12.28 -14.33
CA SER A 60 -6.78 -11.52 -13.24
C SER A 60 -5.32 -11.96 -12.99
N HIS A 61 -5.00 -13.25 -13.21
CA HIS A 61 -3.64 -13.78 -13.09
C HIS A 61 -2.70 -13.25 -14.18
N GLU A 62 -3.18 -13.16 -15.43
CA GLU A 62 -2.40 -12.60 -16.53
C GLU A 62 -2.08 -11.13 -16.31
N VAL A 63 -3.05 -10.34 -15.87
CA VAL A 63 -2.85 -8.92 -15.56
C VAL A 63 -1.84 -8.73 -14.42
N ALA A 64 -1.95 -9.52 -13.34
CA ALA A 64 -0.95 -9.50 -12.26
C ALA A 64 0.45 -9.90 -12.75
N TYR A 65 0.55 -10.87 -13.66
CA TYR A 65 1.81 -11.26 -14.29
C TYR A 65 2.40 -10.15 -15.16
N TRP A 66 1.58 -9.41 -15.91
CA TRP A 66 2.05 -8.26 -16.70
C TRP A 66 2.60 -7.15 -15.80
N VAL A 67 1.89 -6.79 -14.73
CA VAL A 67 2.38 -5.81 -13.74
C VAL A 67 3.71 -6.24 -13.14
N LYS A 68 3.84 -7.53 -12.78
CA LYS A 68 5.09 -8.12 -12.28
C LYS A 68 6.25 -7.88 -13.25
N LYS A 69 6.02 -8.11 -14.55
CA LYS A 69 7.02 -7.93 -15.61
C LYS A 69 7.34 -6.46 -15.86
N MET A 70 6.34 -5.59 -15.95
CA MET A 70 6.50 -4.15 -16.17
C MET A 70 7.35 -3.49 -15.07
N LEU A 71 7.11 -3.86 -13.82
CA LEU A 71 7.83 -3.29 -12.68
C LEU A 71 9.11 -4.07 -12.30
N SER A 72 9.44 -5.13 -13.05
CA SER A 72 10.61 -5.98 -12.79
C SER A 72 10.70 -6.49 -11.34
N VAL A 73 9.56 -6.89 -10.77
CA VAL A 73 9.47 -7.39 -9.39
C VAL A 73 9.44 -8.92 -9.33
N ASN A 74 9.94 -9.48 -8.23
CA ASN A 74 10.01 -10.94 -8.05
C ASN A 74 8.64 -11.59 -7.80
N LYS A 75 7.69 -10.85 -7.24
CA LYS A 75 6.34 -11.33 -6.90
C LYS A 75 5.32 -10.21 -7.11
N ALA A 76 4.15 -10.59 -7.62
CA ALA A 76 2.93 -9.78 -7.64
C ALA A 76 1.73 -10.74 -7.51
N GLY A 77 0.62 -10.25 -6.98
CA GLY A 77 -0.64 -10.98 -6.85
C GLY A 77 -1.82 -10.02 -6.97
N HIS A 78 -3.02 -10.55 -7.15
CA HIS A 78 -4.25 -9.77 -7.19
C HIS A 78 -5.16 -10.14 -6.01
N GLY A 79 -5.92 -9.15 -5.51
CA GLY A 79 -6.94 -9.36 -4.48
C GLY A 79 -8.31 -9.51 -5.13
N GLY A 80 -8.87 -10.72 -5.10
CA GLY A 80 -10.14 -11.03 -5.75
C GLY A 80 -9.99 -11.32 -7.25
N THR A 81 -10.67 -12.36 -7.74
CA THR A 81 -10.68 -12.70 -9.16
C THR A 81 -11.85 -11.98 -9.82
N LEU A 82 -11.55 -11.18 -10.84
CA LEU A 82 -12.56 -10.69 -11.78
C LEU A 82 -12.58 -11.61 -13.00
N GLU A 83 -13.79 -11.89 -13.49
CA GLU A 83 -14.00 -12.64 -14.72
C GLU A 83 -13.33 -11.93 -15.90
N PRO A 84 -12.91 -12.70 -16.93
CA PRO A 84 -12.31 -12.17 -18.16
C PRO A 84 -13.14 -11.05 -18.81
#